data_AF-A0A9W6TUA9-F1
#
_entry.id   AF-A0A9W6TUA9-F1
#
_cell.length_a   1.000
_cell.length_b   1.000
_cell.length_c   1.000
_cell.angle_alpha   90.00
_cell.angle_beta   90.00
_cell.angle_gamma   90.00
#
_symmetry.space_group_name_H-M   'P 1'
#
loop_
_entity.id
_entity.type
_entity.pdbx_description
1 polymer ?
#
loop_
_entity_poly.entity_id
_entity_poly.type
_entity_poly.pdbx_seq_one_letter_code
_entity_poly.pdbx_strand_id
1 'polypeptide(L)'
;MAKKAKQLGVVFACDDLYAREFELLEDTIDTQLPPYFDGDYWPSEAERVAATPPKRGRKEANTASACSAKFRKRVSESVKSARESLFVIALQPTCAACKQLIVNAAYWRATNVEAVDTYYCSKCEGAAANTVTAAGQKATLTEVSPPSFADACSEIEETEMSCPFLDYRPNMLKNCEEHHYQFDSFRRAKYSTMMLVYQISSTQRSAQ
;
A
#
# COMPACT_ATOMS: atom_id res chain seq x y z
N MET A 1 10.16 8.41 -5.54
CA MET A 1 10.15 8.16 -4.08
C MET A 1 10.60 6.73 -3.74
N ALA A 2 9.89 5.67 -4.18
CA ALA A 2 10.19 4.28 -3.83
C ALA A 2 11.64 3.83 -4.10
N LYS A 3 12.24 4.22 -5.24
CA LYS A 3 13.66 3.93 -5.55
C LYS A 3 14.63 4.46 -4.48
N LYS A 4 14.39 5.67 -3.97
CA LYS A 4 15.21 6.26 -2.91
C LYS A 4 15.01 5.54 -1.58
N ALA A 5 13.76 5.20 -1.25
CA ALA A 5 13.45 4.44 -0.04
C ALA A 5 14.08 3.03 -0.06
N LYS A 6 14.17 2.40 -1.24
CA LYS A 6 14.88 1.12 -1.43
C LYS A 6 16.38 1.25 -1.20
N GLN A 7 17.01 2.31 -1.70
CA GLN A 7 18.43 2.59 -1.43
C GLN A 7 18.70 2.83 0.07
N LEU A 8 17.71 3.34 0.81
CA LEU A 8 17.78 3.55 2.25
C LEU A 8 17.42 2.30 3.07
N GLY A 9 17.08 1.18 2.42
CA GLY A 9 16.70 -0.06 3.11
C GLY A 9 15.34 -0.01 3.81
N VAL A 10 14.47 0.96 3.47
CA VAL A 10 13.11 1.09 4.02
C VAL A 10 12.10 0.29 3.20
N VAL A 11 12.27 0.29 1.88
CA VAL A 11 11.37 -0.40 0.93
C VAL A 11 12.08 -1.58 0.29
N PHE A 12 11.43 -2.75 0.31
CA PHE A 12 12.00 -4.00 -0.21
C PHE A 12 11.58 -4.24 -1.66
N ALA A 13 10.32 -3.95 -1.99
CA ALA A 13 9.75 -4.07 -3.33
C ALA A 13 8.71 -2.97 -3.59
N CYS A 14 8.48 -2.68 -4.86
CA CYS A 14 7.48 -1.73 -5.32
C CYS A 14 6.90 -2.30 -6.61
N ASP A 15 5.79 -3.02 -6.46
CA ASP A 15 5.11 -3.72 -7.53
C ASP A 15 3.81 -2.98 -7.89
N ASP A 16 3.14 -3.37 -8.97
CA ASP A 16 1.79 -2.90 -9.25
C ASP A 16 0.73 -3.81 -8.60
N LEU A 17 -0.42 -3.22 -8.24
CA LEU A 17 -1.53 -3.94 -7.61
C LEU A 17 -2.01 -5.14 -8.43
N TYR A 18 -1.98 -5.02 -9.76
CA TYR A 18 -2.42 -6.11 -10.61
C TYR A 18 -1.50 -7.32 -10.50
N ALA A 19 -0.19 -7.14 -10.69
CA ALA A 19 0.80 -8.21 -10.61
C ALA A 19 0.81 -8.87 -9.23
N ARG A 20 0.62 -8.09 -8.17
CA ARG A 20 0.68 -8.59 -6.81
C ARG A 20 -0.58 -9.34 -6.37
N GLU A 21 -1.76 -8.78 -6.63
CA GLU A 21 -3.02 -9.23 -6.02
C GLU A 21 -4.04 -9.74 -7.05
N PHE A 22 -3.97 -9.33 -8.31
CA PHE A 22 -4.99 -9.68 -9.32
C PHE A 22 -4.55 -10.74 -10.34
N GLU A 23 -3.25 -10.91 -10.58
CA GLU A 23 -2.74 -11.85 -11.60
C GLU A 23 -3.08 -13.31 -11.28
N LEU A 24 -3.02 -13.68 -9.99
CA LEU A 24 -3.38 -15.01 -9.48
C LEU A 24 -4.71 -15.01 -8.71
N LEU A 25 -5.55 -13.99 -8.90
CA LEU A 25 -6.77 -13.81 -8.09
C LEU A 25 -7.70 -15.02 -8.15
N GLU A 26 -7.86 -15.66 -9.30
CA GLU A 26 -8.74 -16.83 -9.41
C GLU A 26 -8.25 -18.01 -8.54
N ASP A 27 -6.95 -18.12 -8.30
CA ASP A 27 -6.35 -19.16 -7.46
C ASP A 27 -6.38 -18.79 -5.97
N THR A 28 -6.30 -17.48 -5.65
CA THR A 28 -6.16 -17.00 -4.28
C THR A 28 -7.46 -16.53 -3.64
N ILE A 29 -8.51 -16.21 -4.41
CA ILE A 29 -9.71 -15.51 -3.92
C ILE A 29 -10.42 -16.19 -2.74
N ASP A 30 -10.43 -17.52 -2.70
CA ASP A 30 -11.06 -18.29 -1.62
C ASP A 30 -10.25 -18.24 -0.31
N THR A 31 -8.99 -17.84 -0.40
CA THR A 31 -8.05 -17.76 0.73
C THR A 31 -7.74 -16.31 1.14
N GLN A 32 -7.66 -15.39 0.17
CA GLN A 32 -7.24 -14.03 0.37
C GLN A 32 -7.88 -13.11 -0.68
N LEU A 33 -8.52 -12.05 -0.20
CA LEU A 33 -9.00 -10.95 -1.05
C LEU A 33 -7.93 -9.86 -1.20
N PRO A 34 -7.91 -9.13 -2.32
CA PRO A 34 -7.11 -7.93 -2.44
C PRO A 34 -7.42 -6.92 -1.33
N PRO A 35 -6.45 -6.11 -0.88
CA PRO A 35 -6.65 -5.12 0.18
C PRO A 35 -7.79 -4.14 -0.14
N TYR A 36 -8.78 -4.05 0.76
CA TYR A 36 -9.91 -3.14 0.62
C TYR A 36 -9.67 -1.87 1.44
N PHE A 37 -9.65 -0.72 0.77
CA PHE A 37 -9.55 0.59 1.39
C PHE A 37 -10.74 1.47 0.98
N ASP A 38 -11.24 2.28 1.91
CA ASP A 38 -12.34 3.19 1.63
C ASP A 38 -11.91 4.30 0.66
N GLY A 39 -12.77 4.60 -0.31
CA GLY A 39 -12.51 5.56 -1.39
C GLY A 39 -11.46 5.12 -2.42
N ASP A 40 -11.01 3.87 -2.40
CA ASP A 40 -10.01 3.37 -3.35
C ASP A 40 -10.62 3.06 -4.74
N TYR A 41 -9.74 2.96 -5.74
CA TYR A 41 -10.10 2.75 -7.13
C TYR A 41 -10.77 1.39 -7.35
N TRP A 42 -10.11 0.28 -6.99
CA TRP A 42 -10.58 -1.05 -7.40
C TRP A 42 -11.94 -1.46 -6.81
N PRO A 43 -12.30 -1.12 -5.55
CA PRO A 43 -13.63 -1.41 -5.04
C PRO A 43 -14.71 -0.63 -5.79
N SER A 44 -14.45 0.65 -6.06
CA SER A 44 -15.35 1.50 -6.85
C SER A 44 -15.56 0.95 -8.27
N GLU A 45 -14.50 0.44 -8.90
CA GLU A 45 -14.60 -0.22 -10.20
C GLU A 45 -15.39 -1.52 -10.15
N ALA A 46 -15.23 -2.31 -9.08
CA ALA A 46 -15.99 -3.53 -8.86
C ALA A 46 -17.49 -3.23 -8.74
N GLU A 47 -17.87 -2.23 -7.96
CA GLU A 47 -19.25 -1.75 -7.86
C GLU A 47 -19.80 -1.26 -9.21
N ARG A 48 -19.03 -0.47 -9.95
CA ARG A 48 -19.40 0.02 -11.29
C ARG A 48 -19.61 -1.14 -12.27
N VAL A 49 -18.73 -2.15 -12.24
CA VAL A 49 -18.83 -3.35 -13.10
C VAL A 49 -20.06 -4.18 -12.74
N ALA A 50 -20.41 -4.28 -11.45
CA ALA A 50 -21.61 -4.97 -10.96
C ALA A 50 -22.89 -4.24 -11.40
N ALA A 51 -22.89 -2.91 -11.38
CA ALA A 51 -24.02 -2.08 -11.81
C ALA A 51 -24.22 -2.05 -13.33
N THR A 52 -23.20 -2.39 -14.13
CA THR A 52 -23.27 -2.32 -15.60
C THR A 52 -23.87 -3.59 -16.20
N PRO A 53 -25.08 -3.57 -16.80
CA PRO A 53 -25.66 -4.73 -17.46
C PRO A 53 -24.86 -5.12 -18.72
N PRO A 54 -24.83 -6.41 -19.11
CA PRO A 54 -24.19 -6.82 -20.35
C PRO A 54 -24.86 -6.14 -21.55
N LYS A 55 -24.05 -5.69 -22.52
CA LYS A 55 -24.53 -5.06 -23.76
C LYS A 55 -25.57 -5.98 -24.43
N ARG A 56 -26.75 -5.43 -24.71
CA ARG A 56 -27.90 -6.09 -25.39
C ARG A 56 -27.40 -6.85 -26.63
N GLY A 57 -27.56 -8.17 -26.63
CA GLY A 57 -27.25 -9.02 -27.79
C GLY A 57 -26.95 -10.49 -27.47
N ARG A 58 -26.59 -10.83 -26.23
CA ARG A 58 -26.36 -12.23 -25.82
C ARG A 58 -27.30 -12.61 -24.68
N LYS A 59 -28.28 -13.46 -25.02
CA LYS A 59 -29.29 -14.02 -24.12
C LYS A 59 -28.63 -15.08 -23.23
N GLU A 60 -27.81 -14.65 -22.27
CA GLU A 60 -27.28 -15.54 -21.23
C GLU A 60 -27.86 -15.10 -19.89
N ALA A 61 -28.47 -16.06 -19.19
CA ALA A 61 -29.23 -15.85 -17.98
C ALA A 61 -28.40 -15.13 -16.90
N ASN A 62 -29.04 -14.15 -16.28
CA ASN A 62 -28.53 -13.38 -15.16
C ASN A 62 -28.14 -14.29 -13.99
N THR A 63 -26.84 -14.41 -13.77
CA THR A 63 -26.30 -14.41 -12.42
C THR A 63 -25.18 -13.38 -12.38
N ALA A 64 -25.56 -12.10 -12.30
CA ALA A 64 -24.69 -11.02 -11.85
C ALA A 64 -24.42 -11.19 -10.34
N SER A 65 -23.91 -12.36 -9.97
CA SER A 65 -23.33 -12.58 -8.67
C SER A 65 -21.91 -12.02 -8.73
N ALA A 66 -21.51 -11.28 -7.70
CA ALA A 66 -20.13 -10.85 -7.48
C ALA A 66 -19.14 -12.05 -7.52
N CYS A 67 -19.66 -13.28 -7.36
CA CYS A 67 -18.90 -14.52 -7.45
C CYS A 67 -18.76 -15.10 -8.87
N SER A 68 -19.22 -14.42 -9.92
CA SER A 68 -19.07 -14.93 -11.30
C SER A 68 -17.64 -14.67 -11.83
N ALA A 69 -17.01 -15.70 -12.42
CA ALA A 69 -15.69 -15.56 -13.05
C ALA A 69 -15.63 -14.45 -14.11
N LYS A 70 -16.75 -14.21 -14.82
CA LYS A 70 -16.89 -13.11 -15.78
C LYS A 70 -16.81 -11.74 -15.11
N PHE A 71 -17.42 -11.57 -13.92
CA PHE A 71 -17.33 -10.34 -13.14
C PHE A 71 -15.88 -10.09 -12.71
N ARG A 72 -15.25 -11.08 -12.07
CA ARG A 72 -13.86 -10.98 -11.59
C ARG A 72 -12.90 -10.63 -12.70
N LYS A 73 -12.98 -11.32 -13.83
CA LYS A 73 -12.16 -11.03 -15.01
C LYS A 73 -12.28 -9.58 -15.48
N ARG A 74 -13.48 -9.01 -15.51
CA ARG A 74 -13.70 -7.61 -15.91
C ARG A 74 -13.07 -6.63 -14.91
N VAL A 75 -13.17 -6.92 -13.62
CA VAL A 75 -12.53 -6.10 -12.58
C VAL A 75 -11.00 -6.20 -12.72
N SER A 76 -10.45 -7.41 -12.82
CA SER A 76 -9.00 -7.63 -13.02
C SER A 76 -8.47 -6.93 -14.27
N GLU A 77 -9.20 -6.95 -15.38
CA GLU A 77 -8.84 -6.21 -16.62
C GLU A 77 -8.84 -4.70 -16.40
N SER A 78 -9.80 -4.16 -15.64
CA SER A 78 -9.85 -2.73 -15.28
C SER A 78 -8.63 -2.34 -14.43
N VAL A 79 -8.33 -3.12 -13.39
CA VAL A 79 -7.16 -2.91 -12.52
C VAL A 79 -5.86 -3.00 -13.33
N LYS A 80 -5.76 -3.98 -14.24
CA LYS A 80 -4.62 -4.11 -15.16
C LYS A 80 -4.41 -2.88 -16.04
N SER A 81 -5.50 -2.30 -16.54
CA SER A 81 -5.45 -1.07 -17.36
C SER A 81 -4.96 0.14 -16.56
N ALA A 82 -5.19 0.17 -15.25
CA ALA A 82 -4.78 1.24 -14.35
C ALA A 82 -3.47 0.95 -13.58
N ARG A 83 -2.77 -0.14 -13.91
CA ARG A 83 -1.63 -0.67 -13.14
C ARG A 83 -0.50 0.32 -12.88
N GLU A 84 -0.29 1.29 -13.78
CA GLU A 84 0.79 2.28 -13.64
C GLU A 84 0.51 3.32 -12.54
N SER A 85 -0.72 3.37 -12.01
CA SER A 85 -1.14 4.28 -10.95
C SER A 85 -1.44 3.58 -9.62
N LEU A 86 -1.33 2.24 -9.56
CA LEU A 86 -1.71 1.43 -8.41
C LEU A 86 -0.48 0.67 -7.91
N PHE A 87 0.11 1.13 -6.82
CA PHE A 87 1.38 0.61 -6.30
C PHE A 87 1.17 -0.22 -5.04
N VAL A 88 1.90 -1.33 -4.94
CA VAL A 88 2.06 -2.11 -3.71
C VAL A 88 3.51 -1.99 -3.26
N ILE A 89 3.71 -1.32 -2.11
CA ILE A 89 5.03 -1.07 -1.54
C ILE A 89 5.27 -2.04 -0.39
N ALA A 90 6.23 -2.96 -0.56
CA ALA A 90 6.60 -3.90 0.48
C ALA A 90 7.56 -3.24 1.48
N LEU A 91 7.07 -3.05 2.72
CA LEU A 91 7.85 -2.53 3.84
C LEU A 91 8.52 -3.64 4.67
N GLN A 92 8.24 -4.90 4.35
CA GLN A 92 8.84 -6.07 4.98
C GLN A 92 9.46 -6.97 3.89
N PRO A 93 10.61 -7.61 4.16
CA PRO A 93 11.21 -8.53 3.21
C PRO A 93 10.38 -9.80 3.07
N THR A 94 10.35 -10.38 1.88
CA THR A 94 9.77 -11.71 1.62
C THR A 94 10.91 -12.71 1.42
N CYS A 95 10.84 -13.85 2.11
CA CYS A 95 11.84 -14.90 1.97
C CYS A 95 11.81 -15.49 0.54
N ALA A 96 12.96 -15.52 -0.12
CA ALA A 96 13.09 -16.04 -1.48
C ALA A 96 12.78 -17.55 -1.57
N ALA A 97 13.02 -18.32 -0.51
CA ALA A 97 12.82 -19.77 -0.47
C ALA A 97 11.37 -20.17 -0.12
N CYS A 98 10.86 -19.78 1.04
CA CYS A 98 9.52 -20.18 1.49
C CYS A 98 8.40 -19.22 1.06
N LYS A 99 8.74 -18.10 0.41
CA LYS A 99 7.81 -17.05 -0.03
C LYS A 99 6.99 -16.38 1.09
N GLN A 100 7.34 -16.62 2.34
CA GLN A 100 6.69 -16.00 3.49
C GLN A 100 7.28 -14.61 3.77
N LEU A 101 6.43 -13.68 4.20
CA LEU A 101 6.84 -12.39 4.74
C LEU A 101 7.65 -12.59 6.03
N ILE A 102 8.75 -11.85 6.17
CA ILE A 102 9.57 -11.85 7.37
C ILE A 102 9.21 -10.60 8.16
N VAL A 103 8.51 -10.78 9.27
CA VAL A 103 7.98 -9.69 10.11
C VAL A 103 8.64 -9.76 11.48
N ASN A 104 9.21 -8.65 11.95
CA ASN A 104 9.82 -8.51 13.29
C ASN A 104 10.81 -9.64 13.63
N ALA A 105 11.51 -10.17 12.63
CA ALA A 105 12.49 -11.25 12.80
C ALA A 105 13.79 -10.91 12.06
N ALA A 106 14.90 -11.48 12.55
CA ALA A 106 16.18 -11.40 11.88
C ALA A 106 16.10 -12.10 10.51
N TYR A 107 16.76 -11.52 9.51
CA TYR A 107 16.80 -12.05 8.16
C TYR A 107 18.19 -11.91 7.54
N TRP A 108 18.49 -12.75 6.57
CA TRP A 108 19.76 -12.77 5.86
C TRP A 108 19.58 -12.15 4.48
N ARG A 109 20.40 -11.14 4.20
CA ARG A 109 20.44 -10.46 2.90
C ARG A 109 21.58 -11.02 2.08
N ALA A 110 21.27 -11.50 0.88
CA ALA A 110 22.24 -11.78 -0.18
C ALA A 110 22.25 -10.62 -1.18
N THR A 111 23.36 -9.88 -1.19
CA THR A 111 23.57 -8.77 -2.12
C THR A 111 24.02 -9.33 -3.47
N ASN A 112 23.28 -9.04 -4.53
CA ASN A 112 23.71 -9.34 -5.90
C ASN A 112 24.16 -8.05 -6.58
N VAL A 113 25.37 -8.05 -7.15
CA VAL A 113 25.97 -6.87 -7.80
C VAL A 113 25.18 -6.41 -9.03
N GLU A 114 24.45 -7.33 -9.66
CA GLU A 114 23.68 -7.09 -10.91
C GLU A 114 22.16 -7.29 -10.75
N ALA A 115 21.69 -7.76 -9.59
CA ALA A 115 20.28 -8.14 -9.37
C ALA A 115 19.70 -7.56 -8.07
N VAL A 116 18.38 -7.69 -7.91
CA VAL A 116 17.67 -7.27 -6.70
C VAL A 116 18.15 -8.09 -5.50
N ASP A 117 18.41 -7.41 -4.37
CA ASP A 117 18.72 -8.04 -3.09
C ASP A 117 17.70 -9.15 -2.77
N THR A 118 18.20 -10.31 -2.37
CA THR A 118 17.36 -11.45 -1.97
C THR A 118 17.45 -11.67 -0.47
N TYR A 119 16.32 -12.03 0.13
CA TYR A 119 16.18 -12.12 1.58
C TYR A 119 15.81 -13.54 1.99
N TYR A 120 16.34 -14.00 3.11
CA TYR A 120 16.08 -15.34 3.67
C TYR A 120 15.73 -15.23 5.14
N CYS A 121 14.74 -16.01 5.60
CA CYS A 121 14.45 -16.13 7.02
C CYS A 121 15.43 -17.10 7.69
N SER A 122 15.44 -17.13 9.02
CA SER A 122 16.31 -18.03 9.80
C SER A 122 16.16 -19.51 9.44
N LYS A 123 14.95 -19.94 9.07
CA LYS A 123 14.69 -21.33 8.66
C LYS A 123 15.23 -21.66 7.27
N CYS A 124 15.52 -20.64 6.45
CA CYS A 124 15.87 -20.80 5.05
C CYS A 124 17.25 -20.23 4.68
N GLU A 125 18.02 -19.72 5.64
CA GLU A 125 19.37 -19.18 5.40
C GLU A 125 20.30 -20.20 4.72
N GLY A 126 20.17 -21.48 5.08
CA GLY A 126 20.97 -22.57 4.49
C GLY A 126 20.66 -22.82 3.01
N ALA A 127 19.46 -22.46 2.54
CA ALA A 127 19.10 -22.60 1.13
C ALA A 127 19.88 -21.62 0.24
N ALA A 128 20.28 -20.46 0.78
CA ALA A 128 21.07 -19.46 0.08
C ALA A 128 22.55 -19.87 -0.09
N ALA A 129 23.06 -20.72 0.81
CA ALA A 129 24.42 -21.25 0.71
C ALA A 129 24.60 -22.24 -0.45
N ASN A 130 23.50 -22.79 -0.98
CA ASN A 130 23.48 -23.72 -2.11
C ASN A 130 23.24 -23.04 -3.47
N THR A 131 22.84 -21.76 -3.50
CA THR A 131 22.71 -21.01 -4.75
C THR A 131 24.07 -20.50 -5.19
N VAL A 132 24.67 -21.22 -6.14
CA VAL A 132 25.94 -20.88 -6.79
C VAL A 132 25.67 -19.75 -7.79
N THR A 133 26.33 -18.61 -7.63
CA THR A 133 26.35 -17.58 -8.70
C THR A 133 27.02 -18.15 -9.94
N ALA A 134 26.71 -17.65 -11.15
CA ALA A 134 27.31 -18.13 -12.40
C ALA A 134 28.87 -18.09 -12.41
N ALA A 135 29.49 -17.41 -11.44
CA ALA A 135 30.93 -17.28 -11.23
C ALA A 135 31.52 -18.19 -10.13
N GLY A 136 30.75 -19.13 -9.54
CA GLY A 136 31.27 -20.09 -8.55
C GLY A 136 31.56 -19.50 -7.16
N GLN A 137 31.19 -18.25 -6.90
CA GLN A 137 31.35 -17.61 -5.59
C GLN A 137 30.09 -17.81 -4.73
N LYS A 138 30.28 -18.26 -3.49
CA LYS A 138 29.23 -18.29 -2.46
C LYS A 138 28.72 -16.86 -2.23
N ALA A 139 27.41 -16.67 -2.28
CA ALA A 139 26.82 -15.39 -1.92
C ALA A 139 27.15 -15.06 -0.46
N THR A 140 27.76 -13.90 -0.21
CA THR A 140 27.97 -13.39 1.15
C THR A 140 26.62 -13.02 1.73
N LEU A 141 26.22 -13.71 2.79
CA LEU A 141 24.99 -13.42 3.54
C LEU A 141 25.32 -12.49 4.70
N THR A 142 24.61 -11.38 4.78
CA THR A 142 24.67 -10.45 5.92
C THR A 142 23.39 -10.58 6.73
N GLU A 143 23.52 -10.94 8.01
CA GLU A 143 22.40 -10.93 8.94
C GLU A 143 21.97 -9.49 9.22
N VAL A 144 20.66 -9.26 9.20
CA VAL A 144 20.04 -7.99 9.53
C VAL A 144 19.04 -8.23 10.65
N SER A 145 19.27 -7.58 11.78
CA SER A 145 18.35 -7.60 12.92
C SER A 145 17.05 -6.89 12.57
N PRO A 146 15.90 -7.34 13.12
CA PRO A 146 14.64 -6.65 12.89
C PRO A 146 14.70 -5.24 13.48
N PRO A 147 14.01 -4.26 12.87
CA PRO A 147 13.86 -2.95 13.50
C PRO A 147 13.13 -3.10 14.84
N SER A 148 13.62 -2.45 15.91
CA SER A 148 12.90 -2.41 17.19
C SER A 148 11.71 -1.44 17.06
N PHE A 149 10.56 -1.95 16.60
CA PHE A 149 9.32 -1.19 16.59
C PHE A 149 8.63 -1.15 17.96
N ALA A 150 8.95 -2.11 18.84
CA ALA A 150 8.34 -2.21 20.16
C ALA A 150 8.70 -1.01 21.04
N ASP A 151 9.98 -0.59 21.04
CA ASP A 151 10.43 0.56 21.83
C ASP A 151 9.91 1.91 21.31
N ALA A 152 9.48 1.96 20.03
CA ALA A 152 8.97 3.18 19.40
C ALA A 152 7.44 3.34 19.55
N CYS A 153 6.70 2.25 19.65
CA CYS A 153 5.23 2.26 19.76
C CYS A 153 4.72 2.16 21.21
N SER A 154 5.55 1.77 22.18
CA SER A 154 5.10 1.50 23.55
C SER A 154 4.85 2.73 24.43
N GLU A 155 5.14 3.94 23.98
CA GLU A 155 4.98 5.17 24.79
C GLU A 155 4.04 6.24 24.21
N ILE A 156 3.43 6.01 23.04
CA ILE A 156 2.46 6.97 22.50
C ILE A 156 1.07 6.47 22.89
N GLU A 157 0.60 6.90 24.06
CA GLU A 157 -0.83 7.00 24.31
C GLU A 157 -1.35 8.04 23.29
N GLU A 158 -1.63 7.58 22.06
CA GLU A 158 -2.15 8.39 20.96
C GLU A 158 -3.53 8.89 21.37
N THR A 159 -3.55 9.97 22.15
CA THR A 159 -4.76 10.67 22.49
C THR A 159 -5.37 11.13 21.17
N GLU A 160 -6.62 10.72 20.92
CA GLU A 160 -7.33 11.03 19.68
C GLU A 160 -7.39 12.56 19.51
N MET A 161 -6.54 13.08 18.61
CA MET A 161 -6.49 14.50 18.31
C MET A 161 -7.58 14.82 17.29
N SER A 162 -8.75 15.26 17.75
CA SER A 162 -9.80 15.76 16.86
C SER A 162 -9.70 17.26 16.63
N CYS A 163 -9.88 17.67 15.39
CA CYS A 163 -10.15 19.02 14.99
C CYS A 163 -11.24 18.97 13.91
N PRO A 164 -12.52 19.23 14.24
CA PRO A 164 -13.63 19.12 13.27
C PRO A 164 -13.43 19.93 11.98
N PHE A 165 -12.60 20.97 12.05
CA PHE A 165 -12.18 21.75 10.90
C PHE A 165 -11.35 20.94 9.88
N LEU A 166 -10.53 19.99 10.35
CA LEU A 166 -9.50 19.26 9.61
C LEU A 166 -9.64 17.72 9.61
N ASP A 167 -10.53 17.15 10.42
CA ASP A 167 -10.69 15.69 10.56
C ASP A 167 -10.93 14.99 9.21
N TYR A 168 -11.69 15.64 8.32
CA TYR A 168 -11.97 15.11 6.99
C TYR A 168 -11.71 16.14 5.90
N ARG A 169 -11.20 15.66 4.77
CA ARG A 169 -10.95 16.48 3.58
C ARG A 169 -12.19 17.27 3.12
N PRO A 170 -13.41 16.69 3.01
CA PRO A 170 -14.59 17.44 2.61
C PRO A 170 -14.91 18.60 3.57
N ASN A 171 -14.77 18.37 4.89
CA ASN A 171 -14.99 19.40 5.91
C ASN A 171 -13.97 20.52 5.76
N MET A 172 -12.68 20.18 5.65
CA MET A 172 -11.63 21.17 5.43
C MET A 172 -11.89 22.03 4.17
N LEU A 173 -12.26 21.40 3.04
CA LEU A 173 -12.52 22.12 1.80
C LEU A 173 -13.72 23.05 1.92
N LYS A 174 -14.84 22.57 2.49
CA LYS A 174 -16.03 23.38 2.74
C LYS A 174 -15.72 24.55 3.67
N ASN A 175 -15.00 24.30 4.77
CA ASN A 175 -14.62 25.34 5.71
C ASN A 175 -13.69 26.39 5.07
N CYS A 176 -12.75 25.96 4.21
CA CYS A 176 -11.90 26.88 3.45
C CYS A 176 -12.71 27.74 2.48
N GLU A 177 -13.72 27.17 1.83
CA GLU A 177 -14.61 27.91 0.94
C GLU A 177 -15.41 28.97 1.70
N GLU A 178 -16.03 28.58 2.82
CA GLU A 178 -16.82 29.47 3.69
C GLU A 178 -15.99 30.62 4.29
N HIS A 179 -14.73 30.35 4.67
CA HIS A 179 -13.84 31.35 5.27
C HIS A 179 -12.90 32.03 4.26
N HIS A 180 -13.05 31.74 2.97
CA HIS A 180 -12.23 32.27 1.89
C HIS A 180 -10.72 32.01 2.06
N TYR A 181 -10.36 30.86 2.61
CA TYR A 181 -8.97 30.40 2.69
C TYR A 181 -8.51 29.88 1.34
N GLN A 182 -7.55 30.59 0.75
CA GLN A 182 -7.04 30.34 -0.59
C GLN A 182 -5.55 29.98 -0.55
N PHE A 183 -5.14 29.10 -1.46
CA PHE A 183 -3.76 28.60 -1.60
C PHE A 183 -3.19 28.84 -3.00
N ASP A 184 -3.75 29.80 -3.74
CA ASP A 184 -3.40 30.12 -5.13
C ASP A 184 -2.27 31.16 -5.26
N SER A 185 -1.95 31.89 -4.18
CA SER A 185 -0.79 32.78 -4.12
C SER A 185 -0.06 32.65 -2.79
N PHE A 186 1.24 32.94 -2.76
CA PHE A 186 2.06 32.83 -1.55
C PHE A 186 1.51 33.66 -0.38
N ARG A 187 1.05 34.89 -0.65
CA ARG A 187 0.46 35.76 0.39
C ARG A 187 -0.82 35.17 0.95
N ARG A 188 -1.70 34.63 0.09
CA ARG A 188 -2.96 34.01 0.51
C ARG A 188 -2.72 32.70 1.25
N ALA A 189 -1.82 31.85 0.75
CA ALA A 189 -1.41 30.63 1.43
C ALA A 189 -0.87 30.90 2.84
N LYS A 190 -0.02 31.91 3.03
CA LYS A 190 0.46 32.32 4.36
C LYS A 190 -0.67 32.67 5.32
N TYR A 191 -1.62 33.48 4.86
CA TYR A 191 -2.77 33.87 5.67
C TYR A 191 -3.64 32.65 6.01
N SER A 192 -3.99 31.84 5.00
CA SER A 192 -4.77 30.61 5.17
C SER A 192 -4.09 29.64 6.15
N THR A 193 -2.78 29.38 6.00
CA THR A 193 -2.02 28.52 6.93
C THR A 193 -2.01 29.10 8.35
N MET A 194 -1.81 30.40 8.52
CA MET A 194 -1.87 31.05 9.84
C MET A 194 -3.24 30.84 10.49
N MET A 195 -4.32 30.97 9.72
CA MET A 195 -5.68 30.73 10.20
C MET A 195 -5.94 29.27 10.53
N LEU A 196 -5.45 28.31 9.72
CA LEU A 196 -5.56 26.88 10.02
C LEU A 196 -4.87 26.54 11.36
N VAL A 197 -3.65 27.06 11.57
CA VAL A 197 -2.92 26.88 12.85
C VAL A 197 -3.70 27.49 14.02
N TYR A 198 -4.32 28.65 13.83
CA TYR A 198 -5.19 29.25 14.83
C TYR A 198 -6.38 28.35 15.17
N GLN A 199 -7.08 27.79 14.17
CA GLN A 199 -8.24 26.90 14.37
C GLN A 199 -7.86 25.61 15.10
N ILE A 200 -6.72 25.00 14.76
CA ILE A 200 -6.19 23.84 15.49
C ILE A 200 -5.97 24.23 16.95
N SER A 201 -5.26 25.34 17.18
CA SER A 201 -4.90 25.77 18.54
C SER A 201 -6.10 26.17 19.39
N SER A 202 -7.12 26.83 18.82
CA SER A 202 -8.35 27.18 19.52
C SER A 202 -9.17 25.94 19.88
N THR A 203 -9.27 24.98 18.96
CA THR A 203 -10.02 23.73 19.17
C THR A 203 -9.39 22.91 20.29
N GLN A 204 -8.06 22.73 20.25
CA GLN A 204 -7.34 21.99 21.29
C GLN A 204 -7.42 22.66 22.68
N ARG A 205 -7.37 24.00 22.73
CA ARG A 205 -7.58 24.73 24.00
C ARG A 205 -9.00 24.61 24.55
N SER A 206 -10.00 24.41 23.69
CA SER A 206 -11.40 24.31 24.11
C SER A 206 -11.79 22.89 24.54
N ALA A 207 -10.97 21.89 24.20
CA ALA A 207 -11.16 20.48 24.55
C ALA A 207 -10.49 20.07 25.88
N GLN A 208 -9.69 20.96 26.48
CA GLN A 208 -9.08 20.82 27.82
C GLN A 208 -9.97 21.45 28.90
#